data_AF-A0A7I7VZG7-F1
#
_entry.id   AF-A0A7I7VZG7-F1
#
_cell.length_a   1.000
_cell.length_b   1.000
_cell.length_c   1.000
_cell.angle_alpha   90.00
_cell.angle_beta   90.00
_cell.angle_gamma   90.00
#
_symmetry.space_group_name_H-M   'P 1'
#
loop_
_entity.id
_entity.type
_entity.pdbx_description
1 polymer ?
#
loop_
_entity_poly.entity_id
_entity_poly.type
_entity_poly.pdbx_seq_one_letter_code
_entity_poly.pdbx_strand_id
1 'polypeptide(L)' 'MERNDDPVRTGATIKALREAYGWKLGKFAVAIGTTHPHLSNIEAGRKRCTPEMARKIADTLGVPLAAITTSFTAEEVA' A
#
# COMPACT_ATOMS: atom_id res chain seq x y z
N MET A 1 -8.08 -2.57 22.17
CA MET A 1 -7.02 -2.61 21.14
C MET A 1 -7.69 -2.83 19.80
N GLU A 2 -8.27 -1.79 19.23
CA GLU A 2 -8.87 -1.85 17.90
C GLU A 2 -7.73 -1.85 16.89
N ARG A 3 -7.51 -3.00 16.24
CA ARG A 3 -6.57 -3.12 15.13
C ARG A 3 -7.09 -2.21 14.03
N ASN A 4 -6.48 -1.03 13.87
CA ASN A 4 -6.91 0.02 12.95
C ASN A 4 -6.51 -0.30 11.49
N ASP A 5 -6.72 -1.57 11.13
CA ASP A 5 -6.38 -2.20 9.85
C ASP A 5 -7.51 -2.00 8.85
N ASP A 6 -8.04 -0.78 8.83
CA ASP A 6 -9.10 -0.42 7.92
C ASP A 6 -8.53 -0.41 6.49
N PRO A 7 -9.01 -1.30 5.60
CA PRO A 7 -8.51 -1.41 4.24
C PRO A 7 -8.74 -0.12 3.45
N VAL A 8 -9.77 0.66 3.81
CA VAL A 8 -10.05 1.97 3.17
C VAL A 8 -8.99 2.99 3.56
N ARG A 9 -8.61 3.07 4.84
CA ARG A 9 -7.54 3.97 5.30
C ARG A 9 -6.19 3.60 4.69
N THR A 10 -5.83 2.31 4.69
CA THR A 10 -4.57 1.84 4.07
C THR A 10 -4.55 2.16 2.58
N GLY A 11 -5.65 1.87 1.87
CA GLY A 11 -5.81 2.19 0.46
C GLY A 11 -5.68 3.69 0.15
N ALA A 12 -6.36 4.52 0.93
CA ALA A 12 -6.29 5.97 0.81
C ALA A 12 -4.86 6.51 1.05
N THR A 13 -4.14 5.93 2.01
CA THR A 13 -2.74 6.29 2.30
C THR A 13 -1.82 5.94 1.14
N ILE A 14 -1.95 4.73 0.58
CA ILE A 14 -1.19 4.31 -0.61
C ILE A 14 -1.45 5.27 -1.78
N LYS A 15 -2.72 5.61 -2.02
CA LYS A 15 -3.11 6.55 -3.06
C LYS A 15 -2.47 7.92 -2.86
N ALA A 16 -2.58 8.48 -1.66
CA ALA A 16 -2.02 9.79 -1.33
C ALA A 16 -0.49 9.83 -1.51
N LEU A 17 0.22 8.80 -1.03
CA LEU A 17 1.66 8.67 -1.24
C LEU A 17 1.99 8.54 -2.73
N ARG A 18 1.32 7.65 -3.46
CA ARG A 18 1.53 7.48 -4.89
C ARG A 18 1.39 8.82 -5.65
N GLU A 19 0.35 9.59 -5.33
CA GLU A 19 0.11 10.90 -5.94
C GLU A 19 1.16 11.95 -5.52
N ALA A 20 1.55 11.98 -4.24
CA ALA A 20 2.57 12.88 -3.71
C ALA A 20 3.96 12.65 -4.36
N TYR A 21 4.30 11.40 -4.64
CA TYR A 21 5.54 11.02 -5.33
C TYR A 21 5.44 11.10 -6.87
N GLY A 22 4.30 11.57 -7.42
CA GLY A 22 4.12 11.77 -8.86
C GLY A 22 3.91 10.48 -9.68
N TRP A 23 3.58 9.38 -9.01
CA TRP A 23 3.36 8.10 -9.68
C TRP A 23 1.97 8.01 -10.29
N LYS A 24 1.92 7.65 -11.59
CA LYS A 24 0.66 7.27 -12.24
C LYS A 24 0.29 5.84 -11.85
N LEU A 25 -0.99 5.61 -11.52
CA LEU A 25 -1.54 4.32 -11.09
C LEU A 25 -1.08 3.13 -11.97
N GLY A 26 -1.17 3.26 -13.29
CA GLY A 26 -0.74 2.21 -14.22
C GLY A 26 0.76 1.90 -14.17
N LYS A 27 1.62 2.93 -14.14
CA LYS A 27 3.07 2.74 -14.04
C LYS A 27 3.47 2.16 -12.69
N PHE A 28 2.80 2.62 -11.62
CA PHE A 28 3.04 2.13 -10.28
C PHE A 28 2.63 0.67 -10.13
N ALA A 29 1.48 0.28 -10.68
CA ALA A 29 1.04 -1.12 -10.67
C ALA A 29 2.07 -2.04 -11.33
N VAL A 30 2.60 -1.64 -12.49
CA VAL A 30 3.66 -2.40 -13.17
C VAL A 30 4.94 -2.45 -12.34
N ALA A 31 5.35 -1.34 -11.73
CA ALA A 31 6.55 -1.26 -10.90
C ALA A 31 6.50 -2.20 -9.68
N ILE A 32 5.35 -2.30 -9.01
CA ILE A 32 5.14 -3.20 -7.86
C ILE A 32 4.81 -4.65 -8.29
N GLY A 33 4.78 -4.95 -9.58
CA GLY A 33 4.48 -6.29 -10.11
C GLY A 33 3.02 -6.69 -9.93
N THR A 34 2.08 -5.75 -10.08
CA THR A 34 0.63 -6.02 -10.00
C THR A 34 -0.15 -5.42 -11.15
N THR A 35 -1.44 -5.74 -11.24
CA THR A 35 -2.31 -5.23 -12.30
C THR A 35 -2.98 -3.92 -11.88
N HIS A 36 -3.22 -3.03 -12.85
CA HIS A 36 -3.93 -1.78 -12.65
C HIS A 36 -5.28 -1.92 -11.89
N PRO A 37 -6.19 -2.86 -12.25
CA PRO A 37 -7.42 -3.06 -11.50
C PRO A 37 -7.19 -3.63 -10.10
N HIS A 38 -6.12 -4.40 -9.88
CA HIS A 38 -5.82 -4.91 -8.54
C HIS A 38 -5.38 -3.79 -7.60
N LEU A 39 -4.46 -2.93 -8.05
CA LEU A 39 -4.03 -1.76 -7.28
C LEU A 39 -5.18 -0.77 -7.02
N SER A 40 -6.01 -0.51 -8.03
CA SER A 40 -7.18 0.37 -7.90
C SER A 40 -8.16 -0.13 -6.82
N ASN A 41 -8.41 -1.44 -6.75
CA ASN A 41 -9.26 -2.01 -5.71
C ASN A 41 -8.65 -1.93 -4.31
N ILE A 42 -7.33 -2.01 -4.20
CA ILE A 42 -6.61 -1.81 -2.93
C ILE A 42 -6.71 -0.34 -2.50
N GLU A 43 -6.44 0.60 -3.40
CA GLU A 43 -6.54 2.04 -3.12
C GLU A 43 -7.96 2.47 -2.74
N ALA A 44 -8.98 1.83 -3.31
CA ALA A 44 -10.38 2.06 -2.97
C ALA A 44 -10.84 1.37 -1.68
N GLY A 45 -9.96 0.61 -1.01
CA GLY A 45 -10.31 -0.18 0.18
C GLY A 45 -11.25 -1.37 -0.08
N ARG A 46 -11.56 -1.66 -1.35
CA ARG A 46 -12.39 -2.81 -1.75
C ARG A 46 -11.67 -4.13 -1.58
N LYS A 47 -10.34 -4.10 -1.60
CA LYS A 47 -9.49 -5.27 -1.37
C LYS A 47 -8.44 -4.96 -0.32
N ARG A 48 -8.21 -5.92 0.57
CA ARG A 48 -7.17 -5.81 1.60
C ARG A 48 -5.78 -5.87 0.95
N CYS A 49 -4.90 -4.98 1.36
CA CYS A 49 -3.49 -5.03 0.97
C CYS A 49 -2.84 -6.18 1.73
N THR A 50 -2.20 -7.12 1.03
CA THR A 50 -1.39 -8.16 1.69
C THR A 50 -0.10 -7.54 2.24
N PRO A 51 0.52 -8.15 3.28
CA PRO A 51 1.80 -7.68 3.82
C PRO A 51 2.90 -7.62 2.75
N GLU A 52 2.96 -8.63 1.88
CA GLU A 52 3.89 -8.66 0.75
C GLU A 52 3.67 -7.48 -0.22
N MET A 53 2.41 -7.15 -0.52
CA MET A 53 2.09 -6.02 -1.40
C MET A 53 2.46 -4.70 -0.73
N ALA A 54 2.14 -4.55 0.56
CA ALA A 54 2.50 -3.36 1.32
C ALA A 54 4.03 -3.18 1.35
N ARG A 55 4.80 -4.26 1.48
CA ARG A 55 6.27 -4.23 1.39
C ARG A 55 6.75 -3.78 0.02
N LYS A 56 6.20 -4.31 -1.08
CA LYS A 56 6.58 -3.88 -2.44
C LYS A 56 6.26 -2.42 -2.70
N ILE A 57 5.11 -1.95 -2.24
CA ILE A 57 4.70 -0.55 -2.35
C ILE A 57 5.66 0.33 -1.54
N ALA A 58 5.98 -0.05 -0.30
CA ALA A 58 6.94 0.63 0.57
C ALA A 58 8.32 0.74 -0.09
N ASP A 59 8.84 -0.38 -0.61
CA ASP A 59 10.12 -0.47 -1.29
C ASP A 59 10.18 0.43 -2.55
N THR A 60 9.13 0.37 -3.38
CA THR A 60 9.04 1.16 -4.61
C THR A 60 8.89 2.67 -4.33
N LEU A 61 8.20 3.04 -3.26
CA LEU A 61 8.06 4.44 -2.84
C LEU A 61 9.25 4.93 -2.01
N GLY A 62 10.14 4.04 -1.57
CA GLY A 62 11.24 4.38 -0.66
C GLY A 62 10.78 4.82 0.73
N VAL A 63 9.60 4.37 1.17
CA VAL A 63 9.02 4.72 2.48
C VAL A 63 9.02 3.50 3.39
N PRO A 64 9.11 3.67 4.72
CA PRO A 64 8.98 2.55 5.64
C PRO A 64 7.57 1.95 5.59
N LEU A 65 7.44 0.64 5.79
CA LEU A 65 6.15 -0.05 5.82
C LEU A 65 5.19 0.57 6.84
N ALA A 66 5.72 1.05 7.97
CA ALA A 66 4.99 1.78 9.00
C ALA A 66 4.28 3.06 8.49
N ALA A 67 4.78 3.67 7.41
CA ALA A 67 4.14 4.84 6.79
C ALA A 67 2.88 4.47 5.99
N ILE A 68 2.78 3.22 5.52
CA ILE A 68 1.64 2.72 4.75
C ILE A 68 0.64 2.04 5.68
N THR A 69 1.14 1.30 6.66
CA THR A 69 0.36 0.47 7.57
C THR A 69 0.79 0.79 8.99
N THR A 70 -0.12 1.30 9.82
CA THR A 70 0.19 1.55 11.24
C THR A 70 0.11 0.29 12.11
N SER A 71 -0.24 -0.86 11.54
CA SER A 71 -0.47 -2.11 12.28
C SER A 71 0.65 -3.15 12.14
N PHE A 72 1.49 -3.09 11.11
CA PHE A 72 2.61 -4.04 10.97
C PHE A 72 3.81 -3.49 11.74
N THR A 73 4.04 -4.02 12.94
CA THR A 73 5.33 -3.86 13.63
C THR A 73 6.43 -4.48 12.77
N ALA A 74 7.61 -3.86 12.74
CA ALA A 74 8.75 -4.32 11.94
C ALA A 74 9.11 -5.81 12.17
N GLU A 75 8.67 -6.39 13.29
CA GLU A 75 8.85 -7.78 13.71
C GLU A 75 8.00 -8.82 12.96
N GLU A 76 6.89 -8.45 12.30
CA GLU A 76 6.05 -9.44 11.56
C GLU A 76 6.57 -9.74 10.14
N VAL A 77 7.66 -9.09 9.73
CA VAL A 77 8.21 -9.17 8.37
C VAL A 77 9.71 -9.47 8.39
N ALA A 78 10.13 -10.24 9.41
CA ALA A 78 11.47 -10.78 9.57
C ALA A 78 11.48 -12.28 9.26
#